data_AF-A0A445EXV2-F1
#
_entry.id   AF-A0A445EXV2-F1
#
_cell.length_a   1.000
_cell.length_b   1.000
_cell.length_c   1.000
_cell.angle_alpha   90.00
_cell.angle_beta   90.00
_cell.angle_gamma   90.00
#
_symmetry.space_group_name_H-M   'P 1'
#
loop_
_entity.id
_entity.type
_entity.pdbx_description
1 polymer ?
#
loop_
_entity_poly.entity_id
_entity_poly.type
_entity_poly.pdbx_seq_one_letter_code
_entity_poly.pdbx_strand_id
1 'polypeptide(L)'
;MLERLAGKSHYCFLDGFSGYMQITIAPEDQEKTTFTCPFGTFAYRRMPFGLCNAPGTLQRCMISIFSDFLENCIEVFMDDFTVYGSSFDGCLNSLEKVLNRCIETNLVLNFEKCHFMVEQGIVLGHIISNKGIEVDPAKISVISQLPYPSCVREVRSFLGHAGFYRRFIRDFSKVALPLSNLLQKEVEFDFNDRCKEAFDCLKRALTTTPIIQAPDWTAPFELMCDASNYALGAVLAQKIDKLPKVIYYASRTLDAAQANYTTTKKELLAIVFALEKFRSYLLGTRIIVYTDHAALKYLLKKADSKPRLIRWMLWLQEFDLEIRDRSGAQNLVANHLSRIERVSDADSPIRDDFPDDHLYILYSISDSFSTPWFANIVNYLVASVFPPLASKAQKDKIKSDAKHFIWDDPYLWKLCSDQVIRRCIPDHETDSVLQFCHSSAPGGHLGVQRTARKVLDCGFYWPTIFKDAWKICSTCEQCQRAGNTLTWQ
;
A
#
# COMPACT_ATOMS: atom_id res chain seq x y z
N MET A 1 12.23 7.54 -9.51
CA MET A 1 12.14 6.56 -10.61
C MET A 1 11.26 7.04 -11.76
N LEU A 2 9.91 6.96 -11.69
CA LEU A 2 9.02 7.22 -12.85
C LEU A 2 9.28 8.54 -13.59
N GLU A 3 9.56 9.61 -12.86
CA GLU A 3 9.83 10.93 -13.43
C GLU A 3 11.15 11.04 -14.18
N ARG A 4 12.16 10.26 -13.78
CA ARG A 4 13.46 10.23 -14.46
C ARG A 4 13.38 9.45 -15.76
N LEU A 5 12.51 8.45 -15.78
CA LEU A 5 12.18 7.67 -16.96
C LEU A 5 11.35 8.50 -17.94
N ALA A 6 10.46 9.37 -17.46
CA ALA A 6 9.65 10.21 -18.33
C ALA A 6 10.48 11.18 -19.18
N GLY A 7 10.05 11.41 -20.43
CA GLY A 7 10.71 12.34 -21.35
C GLY A 7 11.89 11.75 -22.13
N LYS A 8 12.15 10.44 -22.02
CA LYS A 8 13.15 9.75 -22.84
C LYS A 8 12.52 9.23 -24.13
N SER A 9 13.37 9.05 -25.14
CA SER A 9 12.93 8.70 -26.49
C SER A 9 12.73 7.19 -26.69
N HIS A 10 13.64 6.38 -26.12
CA HIS A 10 13.68 4.94 -26.29
C HIS A 10 13.95 4.28 -24.94
N TYR A 11 13.36 3.10 -24.75
CA TYR A 11 13.43 2.30 -23.54
C TYR A 11 13.71 0.84 -23.89
N CYS A 12 14.39 0.15 -22.99
CA CYS A 12 14.44 -1.30 -22.93
C CYS A 12 13.95 -1.73 -21.54
N PHE A 13 12.89 -2.51 -21.49
CA PHE A 13 12.36 -3.12 -20.27
C PHE A 13 12.90 -4.53 -20.18
N LEU A 14 13.68 -4.81 -19.14
CA LEU A 14 14.25 -6.13 -18.90
C LEU A 14 13.64 -6.71 -17.62
N ASP A 15 13.43 -8.02 -17.62
CA ASP A 15 12.84 -8.77 -16.50
C ASP A 15 13.86 -9.77 -15.96
N GLY A 16 14.09 -9.77 -14.65
CA GLY A 16 14.96 -10.74 -13.98
C GLY A 16 14.35 -12.16 -13.99
N PHE A 17 15.06 -13.14 -14.54
CA PHE A 17 14.56 -14.51 -14.60
C PHE A 17 14.48 -15.15 -13.20
N SER A 18 13.29 -15.52 -12.75
CA SER A 18 13.10 -16.13 -11.42
C SER A 18 13.71 -15.29 -10.28
N GLY A 19 13.69 -13.96 -10.42
CA GLY A 19 14.19 -12.93 -9.48
C GLY A 19 14.88 -13.40 -8.21
N TYR A 20 14.07 -13.74 -7.20
CA TYR A 20 14.57 -14.14 -5.88
C TYR A 20 15.49 -15.37 -5.90
N MET A 21 15.22 -16.36 -6.74
CA MET A 21 16.00 -17.61 -6.82
C MET A 21 17.42 -17.40 -7.36
N GLN A 22 17.74 -16.20 -7.85
CA GLN A 22 19.11 -15.85 -8.24
C GLN A 22 19.98 -15.51 -7.02
N ILE A 23 19.39 -15.10 -5.89
CA ILE A 23 20.15 -14.68 -4.70
C ILE A 23 20.40 -15.87 -3.77
N THR A 24 21.66 -16.06 -3.36
CA THR A 24 22.03 -17.07 -2.36
C THR A 24 21.58 -16.68 -0.96
N ILE A 25 21.04 -17.64 -0.23
CA ILE A 25 20.82 -17.50 1.21
C ILE A 25 22.12 -17.80 1.94
N ALA A 26 22.45 -16.99 2.96
CA ALA A 26 23.59 -17.22 3.83
C ALA A 26 23.53 -18.65 4.41
N PRO A 27 24.62 -19.43 4.42
CA PRO A 27 24.58 -20.83 4.84
C PRO A 27 23.95 -21.07 6.22
N GLU A 28 24.18 -20.15 7.16
CA GLU A 28 23.61 -20.14 8.51
C GLU A 28 22.09 -19.92 8.58
N ASP A 29 21.50 -19.34 7.54
CA ASP A 29 20.06 -19.05 7.47
C ASP A 29 19.27 -20.05 6.61
N GLN A 30 19.96 -20.95 5.88
CA GLN A 30 19.29 -21.92 5.00
C GLN A 30 18.34 -22.83 5.75
N GLU A 31 18.68 -23.24 6.97
CA GLU A 31 17.83 -24.08 7.82
C GLU A 31 16.49 -23.42 8.17
N LYS A 32 16.41 -22.08 8.17
CA LYS A 32 15.16 -21.34 8.42
C LYS A 32 14.18 -21.43 7.25
N THR A 33 14.66 -21.84 6.07
CA THR A 33 13.86 -22.03 4.86
C THR A 33 13.50 -23.49 4.61
N THR A 34 13.65 -24.33 5.64
CA THR A 34 13.40 -25.76 5.53
C THR A 34 11.92 -26.06 5.29
N PHE A 35 11.65 -26.95 4.34
CA PHE A 35 10.33 -27.50 4.06
C PHE A 35 10.39 -29.02 4.00
N THR A 36 9.27 -29.67 4.31
CA THR A 36 9.17 -31.14 4.32
C THR A 36 8.23 -31.57 3.22
N CYS A 37 8.66 -32.51 2.39
CA CYS A 37 7.82 -33.21 1.43
C CYS A 37 7.90 -34.73 1.67
N PRO A 38 7.06 -35.56 1.03
CA PRO A 38 7.07 -37.01 1.23
C PRO A 38 8.43 -37.70 0.96
N PHE A 39 9.33 -37.03 0.24
CA PHE A 39 10.67 -37.53 -0.10
C PHE A 39 11.76 -37.09 0.89
N GLY A 40 11.43 -36.26 1.89
CA GLY A 40 12.36 -35.82 2.92
C GLY A 40 12.24 -34.34 3.26
N THR A 41 13.17 -33.90 4.10
CA THR A 41 13.30 -32.50 4.53
C THR A 41 14.38 -31.82 3.68
N PHE A 42 14.01 -30.71 3.04
CA PHE A 42 14.88 -29.94 2.14
C PHE A 42 14.96 -28.49 2.62
N ALA A 43 16.09 -27.85 2.40
CA ALA A 43 16.29 -26.43 2.66
C ALA A 43 16.62 -25.71 1.36
N TYR A 44 16.13 -24.47 1.20
CA TYR A 44 16.47 -23.67 0.04
C TYR A 44 17.90 -23.13 0.16
N ARG A 45 18.67 -23.26 -0.93
CA ARG A 45 20.00 -22.62 -1.06
C ARG A 45 19.92 -21.21 -1.63
N ARG A 46 18.82 -20.90 -2.30
CA ARG A 46 18.53 -19.65 -2.98
C ARG A 46 17.22 -19.09 -2.44
N MET A 47 17.04 -17.77 -2.49
CA MET A 47 15.92 -17.10 -1.82
C MET A 47 14.57 -17.51 -2.44
N PRO A 48 13.71 -18.27 -1.73
CA PRO A 48 12.40 -18.65 -2.25
C PRO A 48 11.41 -17.50 -2.17
N PHE A 49 10.32 -17.63 -2.94
CA PHE A 49 9.15 -16.77 -2.80
C PHE A 49 8.51 -16.96 -1.41
N GLY A 50 7.92 -15.88 -0.87
CA GLY A 50 7.19 -15.90 0.41
C GLY A 50 8.00 -15.45 1.63
N LEU A 51 9.31 -15.23 1.52
CA LEU A 51 10.09 -14.62 2.60
C LEU A 51 9.76 -13.12 2.71
N CYS A 52 9.44 -12.67 3.92
CA CYS A 52 9.03 -11.28 4.20
C CYS A 52 10.06 -10.23 3.74
N ASN A 53 11.35 -10.52 3.85
CA ASN A 53 12.43 -9.60 3.52
C ASN A 53 13.04 -9.84 2.12
N ALA A 54 12.48 -10.76 1.33
CA ALA A 54 13.02 -11.07 0.00
C ALA A 54 13.01 -9.85 -0.95
N PRO A 55 11.91 -9.06 -1.07
CA PRO A 55 11.91 -7.88 -1.94
C PRO A 55 12.95 -6.84 -1.53
N GLY A 56 13.05 -6.55 -0.23
CA GLY A 56 14.02 -5.57 0.27
C GLY A 56 15.48 -6.01 0.04
N THR A 57 15.75 -7.31 0.17
CA THR A 57 17.08 -7.90 -0.10
C THR A 57 17.40 -7.85 -1.59
N LEU A 58 16.44 -8.21 -2.45
CA LEU A 58 16.57 -8.13 -3.89
C LEU A 58 16.84 -6.69 -4.35
N GLN A 59 16.04 -5.73 -3.89
CA GLN A 59 16.22 -4.32 -4.23
C GLN A 59 17.61 -3.82 -3.83
N ARG A 60 18.08 -4.17 -2.62
CA ARG A 60 19.42 -3.78 -2.16
C ARG A 60 20.53 -4.40 -3.01
N CYS A 61 20.38 -5.67 -3.38
CA CYS A 61 21.31 -6.36 -4.27
C CYS A 61 21.39 -5.66 -5.63
N MET A 62 20.24 -5.37 -6.25
CA MET A 62 20.20 -4.70 -7.56
C MET A 62 20.77 -3.28 -7.51
N ILE A 63 20.44 -2.51 -6.46
CA ILE A 63 21.04 -1.18 -6.27
C ILE A 63 22.56 -1.29 -6.14
N SER A 64 23.08 -2.29 -5.43
CA SER A 64 24.52 -2.50 -5.29
C SER A 64 25.18 -2.84 -6.64
N ILE A 65 24.56 -3.71 -7.44
CA ILE A 65 25.09 -4.16 -8.74
C ILE A 65 25.14 -3.02 -9.75
N PHE A 66 24.11 -2.17 -9.78
CA PHE A 66 23.94 -1.09 -10.77
C PHE A 66 24.23 0.31 -10.22
N SER A 67 24.83 0.41 -9.03
CA SER A 67 25.03 1.68 -8.31
C SER A 67 25.68 2.79 -9.14
N ASP A 68 26.58 2.43 -10.06
CA ASP A 68 27.28 3.32 -10.99
C ASP A 68 26.45 3.74 -12.23
N PHE A 69 25.42 2.96 -12.56
CA PHE A 69 24.56 3.18 -13.73
C PHE A 69 23.19 3.79 -13.37
N LEU A 70 22.77 3.63 -12.11
CA LEU A 70 21.55 4.21 -11.60
C LEU A 70 21.49 5.72 -11.85
N GLU A 71 20.28 6.22 -12.09
CA GLU A 71 19.98 7.64 -12.38
C GLU A 71 20.54 8.18 -13.71
N ASN A 72 21.44 7.44 -14.37
CA ASN A 72 22.06 7.85 -15.63
C ASN A 72 21.47 7.13 -16.83
N CYS A 73 21.46 5.80 -16.80
CA CYS A 73 21.05 4.98 -17.94
C CYS A 73 20.14 3.80 -17.59
N ILE A 74 19.98 3.50 -16.31
CA ILE A 74 19.08 2.45 -15.82
C ILE A 74 18.36 2.91 -14.54
N GLU A 75 17.12 2.49 -14.38
CA GLU A 75 16.42 2.50 -13.10
C GLU A 75 15.93 1.08 -12.80
N VAL A 76 16.01 0.67 -11.54
CA VAL A 76 15.68 -0.71 -11.13
C VAL A 76 14.67 -0.71 -10.00
N PHE A 77 13.65 -1.54 -10.15
CA PHE A 77 12.66 -1.82 -9.13
C PHE A 77 12.39 -3.32 -9.05
N MET A 78 12.88 -3.94 -7.98
CA MET A 78 12.86 -5.38 -7.78
C MET A 78 13.44 -6.13 -9.00
N ASP A 79 12.60 -6.86 -9.73
CA ASP A 79 12.97 -7.65 -10.91
C ASP A 79 12.81 -6.87 -12.23
N ASP A 80 12.23 -5.67 -12.18
CA ASP A 80 12.00 -4.83 -13.35
C ASP A 80 13.16 -3.84 -13.54
N PHE A 81 13.88 -3.99 -14.65
CA PHE A 81 14.97 -3.11 -15.05
C PHE A 81 14.50 -2.24 -16.22
N THR A 82 14.59 -0.92 -16.07
CA THR A 82 14.29 0.00 -17.15
C THR A 82 15.55 0.71 -17.60
N VAL A 83 16.06 0.34 -18.78
CA VAL A 83 17.14 1.06 -19.46
C VAL A 83 16.52 2.09 -20.39
N TYR A 84 17.11 3.29 -20.46
CA TYR A 84 16.53 4.38 -21.24
C TYR A 84 17.60 5.25 -21.92
N GLY A 85 17.22 5.91 -23.01
CA GLY A 85 18.09 6.81 -23.76
C GLY A 85 17.38 7.98 -24.43
N SER A 86 18.11 9.10 -24.57
CA SER A 86 17.66 10.28 -25.32
C SER A 86 17.69 10.10 -26.84
N SER A 87 18.33 9.03 -27.32
CA SER A 87 18.35 8.61 -28.73
C SER A 87 18.44 7.08 -28.80
N PHE A 88 18.19 6.51 -30.00
CA PHE A 88 18.33 5.08 -30.25
C PHE A 88 19.75 4.58 -29.91
N ASP A 89 20.78 5.24 -30.45
CA ASP A 89 22.18 4.86 -30.23
C ASP A 89 22.59 5.02 -28.75
N GLY A 90 22.08 6.06 -28.08
CA GLY A 90 22.31 6.26 -26.64
C GLY A 90 21.70 5.16 -25.79
N CYS A 91 20.48 4.71 -26.15
CA CYS A 91 19.82 3.59 -25.48
C CYS A 91 20.55 2.27 -25.76
N LEU A 92 21.06 2.06 -26.98
CA LEU A 92 21.81 0.86 -27.36
C LEU A 92 23.11 0.71 -26.59
N ASN A 93 23.89 1.79 -26.48
CA ASN A 93 25.12 1.81 -25.69
C ASN A 93 24.83 1.58 -24.19
N SER A 94 23.74 2.16 -23.69
CA SER A 94 23.28 1.92 -22.32
C SER A 94 22.90 0.46 -22.08
N LEU A 95 22.18 -0.14 -23.01
CA LEU A 95 21.79 -1.55 -22.95
C LEU A 95 23.02 -2.47 -22.97
N GLU A 96 24.00 -2.20 -23.83
CA GLU A 96 25.24 -2.98 -23.92
C GLU A 96 25.99 -3.00 -22.57
N LYS A 97 26.13 -1.84 -21.92
CA LYS A 97 26.75 -1.74 -20.58
C LYS A 97 25.99 -2.52 -19.53
N VAL A 98 24.67 -2.43 -19.54
CA VAL A 98 23.80 -3.12 -18.58
C VAL A 98 23.89 -4.64 -18.77
N LEU A 99 23.84 -5.12 -20.02
CA LEU A 99 23.97 -6.55 -20.32
C LEU A 99 25.35 -7.09 -19.95
N ASN A 100 26.42 -6.34 -20.20
CA ASN A 100 27.77 -6.72 -19.77
C ASN A 100 27.85 -6.85 -18.24
N ARG A 101 27.25 -5.92 -17.48
CA ARG A 101 27.17 -6.02 -16.02
C ARG A 101 26.36 -7.24 -15.57
N CYS A 102 25.24 -7.55 -16.23
CA CYS A 102 24.47 -8.76 -15.93
C CYS A 102 25.33 -10.03 -16.11
N ILE A 103 26.15 -10.10 -17.17
CA ILE A 103 27.07 -11.21 -17.40
C ILE A 103 28.13 -11.29 -16.29
N GLU A 104 28.75 -10.17 -15.92
CA GLU A 104 29.75 -10.09 -14.85
C GLU A 104 29.20 -10.59 -13.50
N THR A 105 27.96 -10.24 -13.17
CA THR A 105 27.32 -10.59 -11.90
C THR A 105 26.53 -11.90 -11.95
N ASN A 106 26.54 -12.62 -13.06
CA ASN A 106 25.72 -13.82 -13.30
C ASN A 106 24.21 -13.58 -13.06
N LEU A 107 23.72 -12.40 -13.43
CA LEU A 107 22.30 -12.07 -13.39
C LEU A 107 21.65 -12.54 -14.69
N VAL A 108 20.62 -13.39 -14.57
CA VAL A 108 19.90 -13.95 -15.71
C VAL A 108 18.63 -13.15 -15.96
N LEU A 109 18.40 -12.78 -17.21
CA LEU A 109 17.20 -12.06 -17.66
C LEU A 109 16.25 -13.01 -18.39
N ASN A 110 14.95 -12.76 -18.27
CA ASN A 110 13.91 -13.51 -18.96
C ASN A 110 13.63 -12.86 -20.33
N PHE A 111 14.22 -13.42 -21.38
CA PHE A 111 14.08 -12.90 -22.74
C PHE A 111 12.62 -12.75 -23.20
N GLU A 112 11.72 -13.67 -22.82
CA GLU A 112 10.31 -13.63 -23.27
C GLU A 112 9.54 -12.41 -22.76
N LYS A 113 9.96 -11.88 -21.62
CA LYS A 113 9.35 -10.69 -20.98
C LYS A 113 10.14 -9.41 -21.24
N CYS A 114 11.32 -9.51 -21.88
CA CYS A 114 12.10 -8.34 -22.21
C CYS A 114 11.55 -7.65 -23.46
N HIS A 115 11.46 -6.32 -23.41
CA HIS A 115 11.09 -5.47 -24.52
C HIS A 115 12.25 -4.54 -24.84
N PHE A 116 12.68 -4.51 -26.10
CA PHE A 116 13.86 -3.76 -26.52
C PHE A 116 13.50 -2.61 -27.46
N MET A 117 14.14 -1.45 -27.26
CA MET A 117 14.06 -0.27 -28.12
C MET A 117 12.63 0.19 -28.43
N VAL A 118 11.77 0.20 -27.40
CA VAL A 118 10.40 0.69 -27.51
C VAL A 118 10.32 2.17 -27.16
N GLU A 119 9.37 2.90 -27.76
CA GLU A 119 9.18 4.34 -27.50
C GLU A 119 8.36 4.63 -26.22
N GLN A 120 7.62 3.62 -25.75
CA GLN A 120 6.80 3.68 -24.55
C GLN A 120 6.68 2.30 -23.91
N GLY A 121 6.39 2.25 -22.61
CA GLY A 121 6.03 1.00 -21.94
C GLY A 121 5.48 1.20 -20.54
N ILE A 122 5.10 0.09 -19.90
CA ILE A 122 4.43 0.08 -18.62
C ILE A 122 5.46 -0.16 -17.51
N VAL A 123 5.55 0.77 -16.56
CA VAL A 123 6.42 0.68 -15.38
C VAL A 123 5.59 1.01 -14.14
N LEU A 124 5.55 0.12 -13.16
CA LEU A 124 4.76 0.28 -11.93
C LEU A 124 3.28 0.62 -12.19
N GLY A 125 2.69 0.11 -13.28
CA GLY A 125 1.30 0.41 -13.66
C GLY A 125 1.06 1.78 -14.30
N HIS A 126 2.13 2.51 -14.65
CA HIS A 126 2.07 3.75 -15.44
C HIS A 126 2.66 3.56 -16.82
N ILE A 127 2.09 4.20 -17.83
CA ILE A 127 2.72 4.29 -19.15
C ILE A 127 3.74 5.43 -19.10
N ILE A 128 4.97 5.09 -19.44
CA ILE A 128 6.06 6.05 -19.59
C ILE A 128 6.34 6.23 -21.07
N SER A 129 6.44 7.49 -21.50
CA SER A 129 6.81 7.86 -22.85
C SER A 129 7.61 9.16 -22.87
N ASN A 130 8.04 9.57 -24.07
CA ASN A 130 8.61 10.89 -24.29
C ASN A 130 7.65 12.04 -23.88
N LYS A 131 6.33 11.81 -23.93
CA LYS A 131 5.35 12.84 -23.53
C LYS A 131 5.27 13.03 -22.01
N GLY A 132 5.62 12.01 -21.24
CA GLY A 132 5.51 12.02 -19.78
C GLY A 132 4.98 10.70 -19.22
N ILE A 133 4.32 10.81 -18.08
CA ILE A 133 3.72 9.72 -17.33
C ILE A 133 2.20 9.76 -17.55
N GLU A 134 1.65 8.63 -17.97
CA GLU A 134 0.23 8.42 -18.21
C GLU A 134 -0.29 7.25 -17.37
N VAL A 135 -1.60 7.22 -17.15
CA VAL A 135 -2.28 6.09 -16.50
C VAL A 135 -2.52 5.01 -17.54
N ASP A 136 -2.30 3.75 -17.18
CA ASP A 136 -2.55 2.60 -18.07
C ASP A 136 -4.03 2.56 -18.55
N PRO A 137 -4.31 2.66 -19.86
CA PRO A 137 -5.64 2.57 -20.44
C PRO A 137 -6.38 1.29 -20.09
N ALA A 138 -5.67 0.16 -19.91
CA ALA A 138 -6.29 -1.09 -19.50
C ALA A 138 -6.88 -0.95 -18.08
N LYS A 139 -6.16 -0.30 -17.15
CA LYS A 139 -6.68 0.00 -15.81
C LYS A 139 -7.82 1.01 -15.86
N ILE A 140 -7.74 2.03 -16.72
CA ILE A 140 -8.83 2.99 -16.94
C ILE A 140 -10.11 2.29 -17.43
N SER A 141 -9.99 1.34 -18.37
CA SER A 141 -11.15 0.60 -18.89
C SER A 141 -11.83 -0.28 -17.85
N VAL A 142 -11.05 -0.87 -16.93
CA VAL A 142 -11.62 -1.63 -15.80
C VAL A 142 -12.34 -0.69 -14.85
N ILE A 143 -11.71 0.44 -14.50
CA ILE A 143 -12.29 1.42 -13.57
C ILE A 143 -13.56 2.05 -14.14
N SER A 144 -13.60 2.34 -15.45
CA SER A 144 -14.78 2.93 -16.09
C SER A 144 -16.00 2.00 -16.07
N GLN A 145 -15.78 0.68 -16.06
CA GLN A 145 -16.83 -0.33 -16.01
C GLN A 145 -17.23 -0.74 -14.59
N LEU A 146 -16.55 -0.24 -13.55
CA LEU A 146 -16.89 -0.58 -12.16
C LEU A 146 -18.31 -0.11 -11.81
N PRO A 147 -19.15 -1.00 -11.24
CA PRO A 147 -20.46 -0.61 -10.70
C PRO A 147 -20.29 0.20 -9.41
N TYR A 148 -21.38 0.82 -8.96
CA TYR A 148 -21.40 1.48 -7.67
C TYR A 148 -21.14 0.47 -6.54
N PRO A 149 -20.29 0.80 -5.56
CA PRO A 149 -19.97 -0.09 -4.47
C PRO A 149 -21.19 -0.29 -3.56
N SER A 150 -21.42 -1.54 -3.19
CA SER A 150 -22.54 -2.01 -2.38
C SER A 150 -22.16 -2.24 -0.90
N CYS A 151 -20.87 -2.20 -0.58
CA CYS A 151 -20.37 -2.38 0.78
C CYS A 151 -19.10 -1.57 1.08
N VAL A 152 -18.80 -1.39 2.37
CA VAL A 152 -17.62 -0.69 2.88
C VAL A 152 -16.32 -1.27 2.30
N ARG A 153 -16.24 -2.59 2.09
CA ARG A 153 -15.07 -3.25 1.50
C ARG A 153 -14.80 -2.80 0.07
N GLU A 154 -15.86 -2.67 -0.74
CA GLU A 154 -15.76 -2.22 -2.13
C GLU A 154 -15.39 -0.73 -2.20
N VAL A 155 -15.96 0.10 -1.31
CA VAL A 155 -15.55 1.52 -1.19
C VAL A 155 -14.07 1.63 -0.82
N ARG A 156 -13.59 0.82 0.14
CA ARG A 156 -12.19 0.82 0.55
C ARG A 156 -11.25 0.38 -0.58
N SER A 157 -11.63 -0.67 -1.31
CA SER A 157 -10.88 -1.15 -2.47
C SER A 157 -10.80 -0.08 -3.57
N PHE A 158 -11.93 0.55 -3.90
CA PHE A 158 -11.99 1.62 -4.88
C PHE A 158 -11.14 2.83 -4.48
N LEU A 159 -11.24 3.30 -3.24
CA LEU A 159 -10.44 4.41 -2.74
C LEU A 159 -8.95 4.07 -2.70
N GLY A 160 -8.57 2.82 -2.42
CA GLY A 160 -7.19 2.36 -2.53
C GLY A 160 -6.67 2.48 -3.97
N HIS A 161 -7.44 1.99 -4.94
CA HIS A 161 -7.08 2.09 -6.36
C HIS A 161 -7.05 3.53 -6.88
N ALA A 162 -8.05 4.34 -6.55
CA ALA A 162 -8.08 5.74 -6.94
C ALA A 162 -6.98 6.56 -6.24
N GLY A 163 -6.64 6.18 -5.00
CA GLY A 163 -5.56 6.76 -4.21
C GLY A 163 -4.18 6.55 -4.82
N PHE A 164 -3.94 5.43 -5.51
CA PHE A 164 -2.70 5.19 -6.27
C PHE A 164 -2.47 6.27 -7.34
N TYR A 165 -3.54 6.71 -8.00
CA TYR A 165 -3.50 7.76 -9.02
C TYR A 165 -3.82 9.17 -8.47
N ARG A 166 -3.82 9.36 -7.14
CA ARG A 166 -4.13 10.67 -6.50
C ARG A 166 -3.28 11.81 -7.04
N ARG A 167 -2.04 11.51 -7.43
CA ARG A 167 -1.07 12.48 -7.98
C ARG A 167 -1.62 13.22 -9.21
N PHE A 168 -2.52 12.59 -9.95
CA PHE A 168 -3.11 13.15 -11.15
C PHE A 168 -4.50 13.77 -10.92
N ILE A 169 -5.11 13.52 -9.75
CA ILE A 169 -6.45 13.97 -9.41
C ILE A 169 -6.35 15.21 -8.52
N ARG A 170 -6.86 16.31 -9.04
CA ARG A 170 -6.98 17.55 -8.28
C ARG A 170 -7.97 17.41 -7.11
N ASP A 171 -7.55 17.86 -5.94
CA ASP A 171 -8.32 17.84 -4.68
C ASP A 171 -8.93 16.48 -4.34
N PHE A 172 -8.18 15.41 -4.59
CA PHE A 172 -8.61 14.04 -4.36
C PHE A 172 -9.31 13.85 -3.01
N SER A 173 -8.71 14.34 -1.92
CA SER A 173 -9.26 14.20 -0.56
C SER A 173 -10.61 14.91 -0.39
N LYS A 174 -10.86 16.00 -1.11
CA LYS A 174 -12.15 16.72 -1.08
C LYS A 174 -13.21 15.95 -1.85
N VAL A 175 -12.88 15.41 -3.02
CA VAL A 175 -13.81 14.63 -3.84
C VAL A 175 -14.10 13.28 -3.20
N ALA A 176 -13.10 12.64 -2.60
CA ALA A 176 -13.22 11.36 -1.92
C ALA A 176 -13.89 11.45 -0.55
N LEU A 177 -14.05 12.64 0.03
CA LEU A 177 -14.58 12.83 1.39
C LEU A 177 -15.92 12.09 1.65
N PRO A 178 -16.95 12.17 0.78
CA PRO A 178 -18.21 11.45 1.01
C PRO A 178 -18.01 9.93 1.06
N LEU A 179 -17.10 9.40 0.24
CA LEU A 179 -16.78 7.96 0.20
C LEU A 179 -15.94 7.55 1.42
N SER A 180 -15.01 8.40 1.86
CA SER A 180 -14.18 8.16 3.04
C SER A 180 -15.01 8.16 4.33
N ASN A 181 -16.07 8.96 4.41
CA ASN A 181 -16.99 8.97 5.55
C ASN A 181 -17.69 7.60 5.73
N LEU A 182 -17.99 6.89 4.64
CA LEU A 182 -18.53 5.52 4.69
C LEU A 182 -17.54 4.49 5.26
N LEU A 183 -16.25 4.85 5.39
CA LEU A 183 -15.22 3.99 5.98
C LEU A 183 -15.04 4.20 7.49
N GLN A 184 -15.68 5.23 8.07
CA GLN A 184 -15.58 5.53 9.50
C GLN A 184 -16.26 4.45 10.34
N LYS A 185 -15.80 4.31 11.59
CA LYS A 185 -16.42 3.38 12.56
C LYS A 185 -17.78 3.94 12.98
N GLU A 186 -18.75 3.06 13.18
CA GLU A 186 -20.09 3.38 13.70
C GLU A 186 -20.98 4.23 12.76
N VAL A 187 -20.63 4.34 11.48
CA VAL A 187 -21.48 4.97 10.45
C VAL A 187 -22.26 3.88 9.69
N GLU A 188 -23.57 4.05 9.54
CA GLU A 188 -24.38 3.18 8.69
C GLU A 188 -24.00 3.36 7.22
N PHE A 189 -23.89 2.24 6.49
CA PHE A 189 -23.55 2.29 5.08
C PHE A 189 -24.76 2.77 4.27
N ASP A 190 -24.78 4.07 3.94
CA ASP A 190 -25.76 4.68 3.05
C ASP A 190 -25.06 5.30 1.83
N PHE A 191 -25.15 4.61 0.69
CA PHE A 191 -24.58 5.09 -0.57
C PHE A 191 -25.52 6.09 -1.27
N ASN A 192 -25.62 7.27 -0.67
CA ASN A 192 -26.48 8.36 -1.13
C ASN A 192 -26.00 9.00 -2.45
N ASP A 193 -26.79 9.92 -3.00
CA ASP A 193 -26.49 10.56 -4.29
C ASP A 193 -25.18 11.34 -4.28
N ARG A 194 -24.72 11.84 -3.13
CA ARG A 194 -23.40 12.49 -3.00
C ARG A 194 -22.25 11.50 -3.13
N CYS A 195 -22.43 10.28 -2.64
CA CYS A 195 -21.45 9.22 -2.82
C CYS A 195 -21.37 8.79 -4.30
N LYS A 196 -22.51 8.77 -5.00
CA LYS A 196 -22.55 8.54 -6.46
C LYS A 196 -21.84 9.66 -7.22
N GLU A 197 -22.14 10.92 -6.92
CA GLU A 197 -21.48 12.08 -7.53
C GLU A 197 -19.97 12.06 -7.31
N ALA A 198 -19.51 11.76 -6.09
CA ALA A 198 -18.10 11.62 -5.75
C ALA A 198 -17.44 10.48 -6.55
N PHE A 199 -18.10 9.32 -6.62
CA PHE A 199 -17.62 8.16 -7.37
C PHE A 199 -17.49 8.45 -8.87
N ASP A 200 -18.52 9.05 -9.48
CA ASP A 200 -18.51 9.43 -10.88
C ASP A 200 -17.52 10.55 -11.19
N CYS A 201 -17.31 11.48 -10.25
CA CYS A 201 -16.29 12.52 -10.37
C CYS A 201 -14.89 11.89 -10.38
N LEU A 202 -14.59 10.97 -9.47
CA LEU A 202 -13.31 10.26 -9.43
C LEU A 202 -13.10 9.39 -10.68
N LYS A 203 -14.13 8.68 -11.15
CA LYS A 203 -14.05 7.92 -12.41
C LYS A 203 -13.75 8.82 -13.61
N ARG A 204 -14.41 9.97 -13.72
CA ARG A 204 -14.15 10.95 -14.78
C ARG A 204 -12.75 11.57 -14.66
N ALA A 205 -12.30 11.87 -13.44
CA ALA A 205 -10.96 12.41 -13.23
C ALA A 205 -9.87 11.42 -13.68
N LEU A 206 -10.07 10.12 -13.41
CA LEU A 206 -9.17 9.03 -13.83
C LEU A 206 -9.18 8.79 -15.35
N THR A 207 -10.30 9.00 -16.04
CA THR A 207 -10.39 8.83 -17.49
C THR A 207 -9.90 10.05 -18.28
N THR A 208 -10.02 11.25 -17.71
CA THR A 208 -9.59 12.52 -18.33
C THR A 208 -8.20 12.97 -17.88
N THR A 209 -7.49 12.08 -17.19
CA THR A 209 -6.24 12.38 -16.50
C THR A 209 -5.21 13.05 -17.42
N PRO A 210 -4.68 14.23 -17.05
CA PRO A 210 -3.65 14.90 -17.84
C PRO A 210 -2.31 14.15 -17.76
N ILE A 211 -1.54 14.22 -18.84
CA ILE A 211 -0.17 13.71 -18.90
C ILE A 211 0.68 14.52 -17.92
N ILE A 212 1.24 13.85 -16.90
CA ILE A 212 2.20 14.49 -15.98
C ILE A 212 3.58 14.45 -16.64
N GLN A 213 4.18 15.62 -16.80
CA GLN A 213 5.54 15.72 -17.35
C GLN A 213 6.58 15.60 -16.24
N ALA A 214 7.76 15.11 -16.59
CA ALA A 214 8.92 15.12 -15.71
C ALA A 214 9.25 16.56 -15.27
N PRO A 215 9.70 16.77 -14.03
CA PRO A 215 10.18 18.06 -13.58
C PRO A 215 11.46 18.45 -14.33
N ASP A 216 11.57 19.73 -14.71
CA ASP A 216 12.81 20.34 -15.19
C ASP A 216 13.56 20.95 -14.01
N TRP A 217 14.61 20.29 -13.55
CA TRP A 217 15.40 20.72 -12.38
C TRP A 217 16.11 22.07 -12.56
N THR A 218 16.19 22.61 -13.78
CA THR A 218 16.78 23.93 -14.05
C THR A 218 15.79 25.08 -13.83
N ALA A 219 14.49 24.79 -13.86
CA ALA A 219 13.43 25.78 -13.69
C ALA A 219 12.96 25.87 -12.22
N PRO A 220 12.55 27.06 -11.75
CA PRO A 220 11.99 27.20 -10.41
C PRO A 220 10.65 26.46 -10.30
N PHE A 221 10.42 25.84 -9.15
CA PHE A 221 9.14 25.21 -8.85
C PHE A 221 8.10 26.26 -8.44
N GLU A 222 6.88 26.13 -8.95
CA GLU A 222 5.73 26.92 -8.57
C GLU A 222 4.80 26.08 -7.70
N LEU A 223 4.51 26.57 -6.50
CA LEU A 223 3.52 25.99 -5.60
C LEU A 223 2.26 26.84 -5.61
N MET A 224 1.12 26.21 -5.88
CA MET A 224 -0.19 26.82 -5.71
C MET A 224 -0.87 26.11 -4.55
N CYS A 225 -1.12 26.83 -3.46
CA CYS A 225 -1.76 26.30 -2.26
C CYS A 225 -3.15 26.91 -2.11
N ASP A 226 -4.10 26.11 -1.66
CA ASP A 226 -5.44 26.56 -1.31
C ASP A 226 -5.88 25.89 0.00
N ALA A 227 -6.57 26.64 0.84
CA ALA A 227 -7.10 26.14 2.09
C ALA A 227 -8.61 26.38 2.15
N SER A 228 -9.36 25.29 2.16
CA SER A 228 -10.78 25.33 2.46
C SER A 228 -11.03 25.17 3.96
N ASN A 229 -12.30 25.24 4.36
CA ASN A 229 -12.66 24.99 5.76
C ASN A 229 -12.43 23.53 6.21
N TYR A 230 -12.29 22.59 5.27
CA TYR A 230 -12.31 21.15 5.53
C TYR A 230 -11.07 20.42 5.01
N ALA A 231 -10.42 20.95 3.98
CA ALA A 231 -9.28 20.32 3.32
C ALA A 231 -8.29 21.36 2.79
N LEU A 232 -7.04 20.93 2.66
CA LEU A 232 -5.94 21.63 2.03
C LEU A 232 -5.73 21.04 0.64
N GLY A 233 -5.48 21.90 -0.33
CA GLY A 233 -5.06 21.55 -1.68
C GLY A 233 -3.71 22.17 -1.99
N ALA A 234 -2.87 21.45 -2.72
CA ALA A 234 -1.59 21.92 -3.19
C ALA A 234 -1.30 21.38 -4.60
N VAL A 235 -0.76 22.24 -5.45
CA VAL A 235 -0.34 21.89 -6.80
C VAL A 235 1.13 22.26 -6.96
N LEU A 236 1.95 21.27 -7.27
CA LEU A 236 3.33 21.46 -7.71
C LEU A 236 3.33 21.59 -9.23
N ALA A 237 3.84 22.71 -9.74
CA ALA A 237 3.91 23.02 -11.15
C ALA A 237 5.24 23.69 -11.50
N GLN A 238 5.52 23.78 -12.79
CA GLN A 238 6.61 24.58 -13.34
C GLN A 238 6.12 25.38 -14.53
N LYS A 239 6.75 26.53 -14.75
CA LYS A 239 6.44 27.38 -15.90
C LYS A 239 7.46 27.15 -16.99
N ILE A 240 7.11 26.30 -17.95
CA ILE A 240 7.91 26.01 -19.14
C ILE A 240 7.24 26.72 -20.32
N ASP A 241 7.99 27.53 -21.06
CA ASP A 241 7.48 28.31 -22.21
C ASP A 241 6.25 29.18 -21.90
N LYS A 242 6.20 29.76 -20.70
CA LYS A 242 5.09 30.58 -20.16
C LYS A 242 3.79 29.82 -19.87
N LEU A 243 3.73 28.52 -20.12
CA LEU A 243 2.59 27.68 -19.77
C LEU A 243 2.83 26.96 -18.43
N PRO A 244 1.83 26.92 -17.53
CA PRO A 244 1.94 26.15 -16.30
C PRO A 244 1.82 24.66 -16.62
N LYS A 245 2.87 23.90 -16.36
CA LYS A 245 2.89 22.44 -16.44
C LYS A 245 2.79 21.86 -15.05
N VAL A 246 1.76 21.06 -14.81
CA VAL A 246 1.54 20.45 -13.49
C VAL A 246 2.35 19.17 -13.37
N ILE A 247 3.02 19.03 -12.22
CA ILE A 247 3.88 17.92 -11.87
C ILE A 247 3.18 17.03 -10.85
N TYR A 248 2.51 17.60 -9.85
CA TYR A 248 1.90 16.81 -8.78
C TYR A 248 0.72 17.55 -8.14
N TYR A 249 -0.45 16.89 -8.04
CA TYR A 249 -1.56 17.33 -7.19
C TYR A 249 -1.54 16.64 -5.81
N ALA A 250 -1.60 17.40 -4.74
CA ALA A 250 -1.71 16.88 -3.38
C ALA A 250 -2.90 17.52 -2.65
N SER A 251 -3.52 16.74 -1.77
CA SER A 251 -4.60 17.21 -0.92
C SER A 251 -4.58 16.48 0.40
N ARG A 252 -5.16 17.09 1.44
CA ARG A 252 -5.31 16.49 2.77
C ARG A 252 -6.50 17.09 3.51
N THR A 253 -7.28 16.28 4.20
CA THR A 253 -8.35 16.77 5.09
C THR A 253 -7.78 17.40 6.37
N LEU A 254 -8.45 18.42 6.91
CA LEU A 254 -8.09 19.06 8.17
C LEU A 254 -8.58 18.24 9.36
N ASP A 255 -7.79 18.22 10.44
CA ASP A 255 -8.25 17.72 11.73
C ASP A 255 -9.22 18.70 12.42
N ALA A 256 -9.95 18.25 13.46
CA ALA A 256 -10.92 19.09 14.17
C ALA A 256 -10.28 20.37 14.78
N ALA A 257 -9.03 20.30 15.21
CA ALA A 257 -8.32 21.46 15.74
C ALA A 257 -7.94 22.45 14.63
N GLN A 258 -7.49 21.95 13.48
CA GLN A 258 -7.09 22.69 12.29
C GLN A 258 -8.28 23.29 11.56
N ALA A 259 -9.43 22.61 11.55
CA ALA A 259 -10.69 23.14 11.03
C ALA A 259 -11.12 24.42 11.77
N ASN A 260 -10.76 24.55 13.04
CA ASN A 260 -11.01 25.74 13.86
C ASN A 260 -9.94 26.85 13.70
N TYR A 261 -8.95 26.68 12.82
CA TYR A 261 -7.95 27.72 12.58
C TYR A 261 -8.56 28.92 11.84
N THR A 262 -8.01 30.10 12.10
CA THR A 262 -8.31 31.31 11.33
C THR A 262 -7.86 31.14 9.88
N THR A 263 -8.49 31.82 8.91
CA THR A 263 -8.14 31.73 7.48
C THR A 263 -6.64 31.85 7.23
N THR A 264 -5.96 32.88 7.76
CA THR A 264 -4.50 33.06 7.62
C THR A 264 -3.67 31.86 8.10
N LYS A 265 -4.13 31.16 9.13
CA LYS A 265 -3.44 29.96 9.65
C LYS A 265 -3.70 28.74 8.77
N LYS A 266 -4.89 28.62 8.18
CA LYS A 266 -5.23 27.55 7.23
C LYS A 266 -4.42 27.71 5.95
N GLU A 267 -4.33 28.93 5.42
CA GLU A 267 -3.50 29.24 4.24
C GLU A 267 -2.02 28.93 4.50
N LEU A 268 -1.47 29.35 5.64
CA LEU A 268 -0.10 29.00 6.00
C LEU A 268 0.09 27.48 6.19
N LEU A 269 -0.90 26.80 6.77
CA LEU A 269 -0.87 25.35 6.93
C LEU A 269 -0.89 24.64 5.57
N ALA A 270 -1.58 25.17 4.55
CA ALA A 270 -1.54 24.65 3.19
C ALA A 270 -0.13 24.71 2.61
N ILE A 271 0.60 25.82 2.82
CA ILE A 271 1.99 25.97 2.39
C ILE A 271 2.91 24.99 3.11
N VAL A 272 2.77 24.86 4.44
CA VAL A 272 3.55 23.89 5.23
C VAL A 272 3.29 22.47 4.75
N PHE A 273 2.03 22.11 4.53
CA PHE A 273 1.63 20.82 3.98
C PHE A 273 2.23 20.56 2.60
N ALA A 274 2.18 21.54 1.70
CA ALA A 274 2.74 21.42 0.35
C ALA A 274 4.26 21.20 0.41
N LEU A 275 4.97 21.97 1.24
CA LEU A 275 6.42 21.85 1.40
C LEU A 275 6.83 20.53 2.04
N GLU A 276 6.05 20.03 2.99
CA GLU A 276 6.30 18.72 3.62
C GLU A 276 6.08 17.61 2.60
N LYS A 277 4.97 17.68 1.85
CA LYS A 277 4.61 16.67 0.84
C LYS A 277 5.58 16.65 -0.34
N PHE A 278 6.05 17.81 -0.79
CA PHE A 278 6.93 17.96 -1.94
C PHE A 278 8.39 18.17 -1.57
N ARG A 279 8.76 17.90 -0.31
CA ARG A 279 10.10 18.17 0.23
C ARG A 279 11.21 17.63 -0.66
N SER A 280 11.06 16.41 -1.19
CA SER A 280 12.05 15.76 -2.06
C SER A 280 12.30 16.50 -3.39
N TYR A 281 11.34 17.32 -3.85
CA TYR A 281 11.48 18.14 -5.06
C TYR A 281 12.07 19.52 -4.77
N LEU A 282 11.71 20.06 -3.61
CA LEU A 282 11.87 21.47 -3.31
C LEU A 282 13.16 21.79 -2.55
N LEU A 283 13.79 20.79 -1.96
CA LEU A 283 15.00 20.98 -1.17
C LEU A 283 16.17 21.39 -2.07
N GLY A 284 16.80 22.51 -1.76
CA GLY A 284 17.93 23.05 -2.54
C GLY A 284 17.54 23.75 -3.85
N THR A 285 16.25 23.93 -4.15
CA THR A 285 15.77 24.65 -5.33
C THR A 285 15.03 25.93 -4.95
N ARG A 286 14.91 26.85 -5.91
CA ARG A 286 14.12 28.08 -5.72
C ARG A 286 12.65 27.79 -5.93
N ILE A 287 11.83 28.24 -4.99
CA ILE A 287 10.40 27.91 -4.91
C ILE A 287 9.59 29.20 -4.92
N ILE A 288 8.60 29.26 -5.82
CA ILE A 288 7.67 30.37 -5.92
C ILE A 288 6.33 29.92 -5.40
N VAL A 289 5.90 30.45 -4.25
CA VAL A 289 4.59 30.13 -3.66
C VAL A 289 3.59 31.19 -4.08
N TYR A 290 2.54 30.78 -4.77
CA TYR A 290 1.38 31.62 -5.08
C TYR A 290 0.31 31.43 -4.01
N THR A 291 -0.07 32.54 -3.39
CA THR A 291 -1.18 32.61 -2.43
C THR A 291 -2.05 33.81 -2.78
N ASP A 292 -3.35 33.68 -2.55
CA ASP A 292 -4.32 34.77 -2.63
C ASP A 292 -4.40 35.57 -1.30
N HIS A 293 -3.65 35.15 -0.28
CA HIS A 293 -3.66 35.76 1.04
C HIS A 293 -2.43 36.66 1.26
N ALA A 294 -2.56 37.93 0.88
CA ALA A 294 -1.49 38.93 0.95
C ALA A 294 -0.81 39.07 2.33
N ALA A 295 -1.51 38.74 3.43
CA ALA A 295 -0.93 38.78 4.78
C ALA A 295 0.25 37.82 4.96
N LEU A 296 0.32 36.71 4.20
CA LEU A 296 1.42 35.74 4.28
C LEU A 296 2.75 36.30 3.78
N LYS A 297 2.72 37.26 2.84
CA LYS A 297 3.92 37.94 2.33
C LYS A 297 4.70 38.66 3.44
N TYR A 298 3.98 39.21 4.42
CA TYR A 298 4.55 39.95 5.54
C TYR A 298 4.78 39.09 6.78
N LEU A 299 4.17 37.91 6.82
CA LEU A 299 4.20 37.02 7.98
C LEU A 299 5.62 36.52 8.28
N LEU A 300 6.41 36.19 7.24
CA LEU A 300 7.82 35.79 7.38
C LEU A 300 8.73 36.92 7.91
N LYS A 301 8.30 38.18 7.82
CA LYS A 301 9.09 39.35 8.28
C LYS A 301 8.71 39.82 9.68
N LYS A 302 7.72 39.19 10.32
CA LYS A 302 7.16 39.66 11.59
C LYS A 302 7.83 38.96 12.78
N ALA A 303 8.61 39.71 13.56
CA ALA A 303 9.32 39.21 14.74
C ALA A 303 8.39 38.73 15.87
N ASP A 304 7.22 39.37 16.04
CA ASP A 304 6.24 39.03 17.08
C ASP A 304 5.07 38.23 16.51
N SER A 305 5.13 36.91 16.70
CA SER A 305 4.10 35.97 16.28
C SER A 305 3.78 34.94 17.37
N LYS A 306 2.59 34.33 17.31
CA LYS A 306 2.21 33.25 18.25
C LYS A 306 3.20 32.07 18.14
N PRO A 307 3.52 31.34 19.22
CA PRO A 307 4.56 30.29 19.22
C PRO A 307 4.43 29.23 18.10
N ARG A 308 3.21 28.84 17.73
CA ARG A 308 2.97 27.90 16.61
C ARG A 308 3.43 28.46 15.26
N LEU A 309 3.18 29.75 15.02
CA LEU A 309 3.59 30.41 13.78
C LEU A 309 5.11 30.54 13.71
N ILE A 310 5.76 30.84 14.84
CA ILE A 310 7.24 30.88 14.92
C ILE A 310 7.84 29.53 14.55
N ARG A 311 7.29 28.42 15.05
CA ARG A 311 7.75 27.06 14.68
C ARG A 311 7.66 26.81 13.17
N TRP A 312 6.55 27.19 12.56
CA TRP A 312 6.40 27.06 11.11
C TRP A 312 7.35 27.99 10.36
N MET A 313 7.54 29.24 10.80
CA MET A 313 8.50 30.16 10.18
C MET A 313 9.92 29.62 10.21
N LEU A 314 10.38 29.09 11.36
CA LEU A 314 11.70 28.47 11.49
C LEU A 314 11.85 27.26 10.55
N TRP A 315 10.81 26.46 10.42
CA TRP A 315 10.81 25.31 9.51
C TRP A 315 10.84 25.75 8.03
N LEU A 316 10.12 26.81 7.68
CA LEU A 316 10.11 27.37 6.33
C LEU A 316 11.48 27.93 5.90
N GLN A 317 12.37 28.30 6.83
CA GLN A 317 13.72 28.82 6.51
C GLN A 317 14.63 27.78 5.86
N GLU A 318 14.30 26.49 5.94
CA GLU A 318 15.04 25.44 5.24
C GLU A 318 14.90 25.55 3.72
N PHE A 319 13.87 26.25 3.23
CA PHE A 319 13.53 26.36 1.83
C PHE A 319 13.80 27.76 1.27
N ASP A 320 14.28 27.85 0.03
CA ASP A 320 14.42 29.12 -0.70
C ASP A 320 13.06 29.57 -1.27
N LEU A 321 12.25 30.18 -0.39
CA LEU A 321 10.85 30.53 -0.66
C LEU A 321 10.68 31.99 -1.10
N GLU A 322 10.03 32.17 -2.25
CA GLU A 322 9.51 33.45 -2.71
C GLU A 322 7.98 33.43 -2.71
N ILE A 323 7.35 34.13 -1.78
CA ILE A 323 5.89 34.26 -1.73
C ILE A 323 5.45 35.40 -2.65
N ARG A 324 4.66 35.05 -3.68
CA ARG A 324 4.06 36.00 -4.62
C ARG A 324 2.55 36.05 -4.43
N ASP A 325 2.03 37.27 -4.48
CA ASP A 325 0.60 37.52 -4.55
C ASP A 325 0.13 37.31 -6.01
N ARG A 326 -0.96 36.58 -6.18
CA ARG A 326 -1.61 36.41 -7.47
C ARG A 326 -3.10 36.54 -7.26
N SER A 327 -3.70 37.55 -7.90
CA SER A 327 -5.14 37.75 -7.85
C SER A 327 -5.85 36.46 -8.26
N GLY A 328 -6.90 36.06 -7.54
CA GLY A 328 -7.65 34.82 -7.83
C GLY A 328 -7.99 34.68 -9.32
N ALA A 329 -8.37 35.77 -9.99
CA ALA A 329 -8.72 35.78 -11.42
C ALA A 329 -7.59 35.33 -12.39
N GLN A 330 -6.32 35.51 -12.01
CA GLN A 330 -5.15 35.07 -12.79
C GLN A 330 -4.64 33.69 -12.36
N ASN A 331 -5.12 33.17 -11.22
CA ASN A 331 -5.02 31.78 -10.85
C ASN A 331 -6.15 30.99 -11.52
N LEU A 332 -6.20 30.90 -12.85
CA LEU A 332 -7.23 30.10 -13.55
C LEU A 332 -7.27 28.64 -13.04
N VAL A 333 -6.13 28.12 -12.59
CA VAL A 333 -6.00 26.80 -11.96
C VAL A 333 -6.54 26.78 -10.52
N ALA A 334 -6.56 27.89 -9.79
CA ALA A 334 -7.07 27.95 -8.41
C ALA A 334 -8.48 28.57 -8.27
N ASN A 335 -8.94 29.42 -9.19
CA ASN A 335 -10.20 30.16 -9.01
C ASN A 335 -11.48 29.35 -9.30
N HIS A 336 -11.36 28.23 -10.02
CA HIS A 336 -12.45 27.26 -10.16
C HIS A 336 -12.62 26.36 -8.91
N LEU A 337 -11.87 26.60 -7.80
CA LEU A 337 -11.79 25.72 -6.61
C LEU A 337 -12.80 25.98 -5.49
N SER A 338 -13.32 27.20 -5.35
CA SER A 338 -13.75 27.69 -4.04
C SER A 338 -15.27 27.76 -3.79
N ARG A 339 -16.12 27.19 -4.65
CA ARG A 339 -17.58 27.30 -4.47
C ARG A 339 -18.31 25.95 -4.47
N ILE A 340 -18.28 25.27 -3.33
CA ILE A 340 -19.31 24.27 -2.95
C ILE A 340 -19.64 24.49 -1.46
N GLU A 341 -20.94 24.56 -1.16
CA GLU A 341 -21.51 24.81 0.17
C GLU A 341 -21.52 23.58 1.10
N ARG A 342 -21.69 23.84 2.41
CA ARG A 342 -21.66 22.94 3.58
C ARG A 342 -22.33 21.57 3.42
N VAL A 343 -21.83 20.56 4.15
CA VAL A 343 -22.64 19.72 5.08
C VAL A 343 -21.84 19.31 6.31
N SER A 344 -22.58 19.20 7.42
CA SER A 344 -22.22 19.03 8.81
C SER A 344 -21.73 17.63 9.22
N ASP A 345 -20.94 17.68 10.30
CA ASP A 345 -20.67 16.71 11.37
C ASP A 345 -19.57 15.64 11.27
N ALA A 346 -18.71 15.74 12.29
CA ALA A 346 -17.93 14.75 13.04
C ALA A 346 -16.55 14.27 12.55
N ASP A 347 -15.54 14.81 13.23
CA ASP A 347 -14.61 14.11 14.16
C ASP A 347 -13.79 12.92 13.66
N SER A 348 -12.94 13.16 12.66
CA SER A 348 -11.51 12.76 12.73
C SER A 348 -10.76 13.19 11.46
N PRO A 349 -9.50 13.66 11.56
CA PRO A 349 -8.66 13.75 10.38
C PRO A 349 -8.47 12.37 9.77
N ILE A 350 -8.72 12.25 8.47
CA ILE A 350 -8.28 11.07 7.73
C ILE A 350 -6.75 11.10 7.75
N ARG A 351 -6.12 10.05 8.32
CA ARG A 351 -4.69 9.79 8.09
C ARG A 351 -4.53 9.39 6.63
N ASP A 352 -4.18 10.37 5.80
CA ASP A 352 -3.94 10.25 4.35
C ASP A 352 -2.54 9.74 3.99
N ASP A 353 -1.80 9.27 5.01
CA ASP A 353 -0.57 8.50 4.85
C ASP A 353 -0.95 7.04 4.65
N PHE A 354 -1.17 6.66 3.40
CA PHE A 354 -0.97 5.29 2.99
C PHE A 354 0.54 5.12 2.76
N PRO A 355 1.25 4.38 3.61
CA PRO A 355 2.57 3.89 3.24
C PRO A 355 2.35 3.04 1.99
N ASP A 356 3.20 3.17 0.99
CA ASP A 356 3.17 2.38 -0.25
C ASP A 356 3.37 0.85 -0.03
N ASP A 357 3.21 0.37 1.22
CA ASP A 357 3.54 -0.98 1.70
C ASP A 357 2.36 -1.98 1.73
N HIS A 358 1.15 -1.60 1.30
CA HIS A 358 0.02 -2.57 1.26
C HIS A 358 -0.13 -3.33 -0.07
N LEU A 359 0.90 -3.34 -0.92
CA LEU A 359 0.99 -4.25 -2.08
C LEU A 359 0.95 -5.74 -1.70
N TYR A 360 1.07 -6.09 -0.41
CA TYR A 360 1.04 -7.47 0.06
C TYR A 360 -0.35 -8.07 0.36
N ILE A 361 -1.43 -7.29 0.33
CA ILE A 361 -2.77 -7.83 0.65
C ILE A 361 -3.51 -8.36 -0.59
N LEU A 362 -3.08 -7.98 -1.81
CA LEU A 362 -3.82 -8.29 -3.03
C LEU A 362 -3.57 -9.69 -3.61
N TYR A 363 -2.58 -10.45 -3.12
CA TYR A 363 -2.36 -11.84 -3.54
C TYR A 363 -3.01 -12.89 -2.63
N SER A 364 -3.60 -12.50 -1.49
CA SER A 364 -4.27 -13.46 -0.59
C SER A 364 -5.80 -13.50 -0.71
N ILE A 365 -6.40 -12.65 -1.54
CA ILE A 365 -7.87 -12.54 -1.68
C ILE A 365 -8.41 -13.42 -2.84
N SER A 366 -7.55 -13.98 -3.69
CA SER A 366 -7.98 -14.86 -4.78
C SER A 366 -8.24 -16.30 -4.39
N ASP A 367 -7.87 -16.72 -3.18
CA ASP A 367 -8.31 -18.02 -2.65
C ASP A 367 -9.56 -17.82 -1.79
N SER A 368 -10.63 -18.48 -2.22
CA SER A 368 -11.91 -18.61 -1.54
C SER A 368 -11.76 -19.22 -0.15
N PHE A 369 -11.34 -18.42 0.84
CA PHE A 369 -11.29 -18.87 2.23
C PHE A 369 -12.68 -18.76 2.87
N SER A 370 -13.21 -19.93 3.25
CA SER A 370 -14.24 -20.06 4.27
C SER A 370 -13.90 -19.16 5.46
N THR A 371 -14.84 -18.31 5.88
CA THR A 371 -14.69 -17.45 7.05
C THR A 371 -14.25 -18.30 8.26
N PRO A 372 -13.09 -18.02 8.89
CA PRO A 372 -12.61 -18.83 10.01
C PRO A 372 -13.63 -18.94 11.13
N TRP A 373 -13.72 -20.09 11.80
CA TRP A 373 -14.68 -20.33 12.90
C TRP A 373 -14.59 -19.28 14.02
N PHE A 374 -13.43 -18.66 14.21
CA PHE A 374 -13.16 -17.64 15.22
C PHE A 374 -13.40 -16.19 14.76
N ALA A 375 -13.85 -15.96 13.52
CA ALA A 375 -14.02 -14.61 12.96
C ALA A 375 -14.91 -13.70 13.83
N ASN A 376 -15.98 -14.23 14.42
CA ASN A 376 -16.86 -13.47 15.29
C ASN A 376 -16.20 -13.07 16.63
N ILE A 377 -15.26 -13.87 17.13
CA ILE A 377 -14.48 -13.56 18.35
C ILE A 377 -13.49 -12.45 18.03
N VAL A 378 -12.81 -12.52 16.88
CA VAL A 378 -11.87 -11.49 16.42
C VAL A 378 -12.59 -10.16 16.18
N ASN A 379 -13.74 -10.18 15.50
CA ASN A 379 -14.55 -8.98 15.27
C ASN A 379 -14.98 -8.32 16.59
N TYR A 380 -15.28 -9.11 17.63
CA TYR A 380 -15.56 -8.59 18.95
C TYR A 380 -14.30 -8.06 19.67
N LEU A 381 -13.18 -8.76 19.62
CA LEU A 381 -11.92 -8.33 20.27
C LEU A 381 -11.36 -7.03 19.66
N VAL A 382 -11.43 -6.87 18.34
CA VAL A 382 -10.84 -5.73 17.62
C VAL A 382 -11.79 -4.55 17.54
N ALA A 383 -13.08 -4.82 17.29
CA ALA A 383 -14.05 -3.78 16.97
C ALA A 383 -15.28 -3.77 17.88
N SER A 384 -15.40 -4.69 18.85
CA SER A 384 -16.60 -4.85 19.69
C SER A 384 -17.89 -5.07 18.89
N VAL A 385 -17.76 -5.60 17.67
CA VAL A 385 -18.88 -5.86 16.75
C VAL A 385 -19.40 -7.29 16.94
N PHE A 386 -20.72 -7.41 17.07
CA PHE A 386 -21.41 -8.71 17.08
C PHE A 386 -22.01 -9.02 15.70
N PRO A 387 -22.27 -10.30 15.38
CA PRO A 387 -22.99 -10.64 14.16
C PRO A 387 -24.36 -9.95 14.09
N PRO A 388 -24.77 -9.41 12.94
CA PRO A 388 -25.95 -8.54 12.80
C PRO A 388 -27.29 -9.21 13.17
N LEU A 389 -27.33 -10.54 13.25
CA LEU A 389 -28.52 -11.32 13.63
C LEU A 389 -28.32 -12.15 14.93
N ALA A 390 -27.29 -11.85 15.73
CA ALA A 390 -26.99 -12.64 16.93
C ALA A 390 -28.03 -12.43 18.05
N SER A 391 -28.56 -13.52 18.59
CA SER A 391 -29.43 -13.49 19.77
C SER A 391 -28.68 -13.03 21.03
N LYS A 392 -29.40 -12.59 22.06
CA LYS A 392 -28.78 -12.14 23.33
C LYS A 392 -27.86 -13.22 23.93
N ALA A 393 -28.30 -14.47 23.90
CA ALA A 393 -27.51 -15.61 24.36
C ALA A 393 -26.21 -15.81 23.55
N GLN A 394 -26.24 -15.60 22.22
CA GLN A 394 -25.05 -15.69 21.38
C GLN A 394 -24.06 -14.55 21.64
N LYS A 395 -24.55 -13.32 21.86
CA LYS A 395 -23.71 -12.18 22.21
C LYS A 395 -23.03 -12.38 23.57
N ASP A 396 -23.76 -12.86 24.58
CA ASP A 396 -23.21 -13.13 25.91
C ASP A 396 -22.17 -14.26 25.87
N LYS A 397 -22.40 -15.28 25.04
CA LYS A 397 -21.42 -16.35 24.78
C LYS A 397 -20.12 -15.81 24.16
N ILE A 398 -20.20 -14.97 23.12
CA ILE A 398 -19.00 -14.37 22.49
C ILE A 398 -18.23 -13.52 23.49
N LYS A 399 -18.92 -12.72 24.32
CA LYS A 399 -18.27 -11.92 25.38
C LYS A 399 -17.54 -12.79 26.41
N SER A 400 -18.14 -13.92 26.79
CA SER A 400 -17.54 -14.87 27.73
C SER A 400 -16.33 -15.58 27.12
N ASP A 401 -16.46 -16.06 25.88
CA ASP A 401 -15.42 -16.79 25.18
C ASP A 401 -14.21 -15.89 24.92
N ALA A 402 -14.43 -14.66 24.45
CA ALA A 402 -13.38 -13.69 24.11
C ALA A 402 -12.39 -13.39 25.25
N LYS A 403 -12.77 -13.56 26.52
CA LYS A 403 -11.87 -13.39 27.67
C LYS A 403 -10.66 -14.32 27.64
N HIS A 404 -10.78 -15.45 26.94
CA HIS A 404 -9.74 -16.47 26.85
C HIS A 404 -8.91 -16.35 25.57
N PHE A 405 -9.14 -15.31 24.77
CA PHE A 405 -8.46 -15.12 23.50
C PHE A 405 -7.76 -13.76 23.44
N ILE A 406 -6.62 -13.74 22.75
CA ILE A 406 -5.78 -12.56 22.53
C ILE A 406 -5.59 -12.43 21.02
N TRP A 407 -5.94 -11.27 20.48
CA TRP A 407 -5.73 -10.96 19.07
C TRP A 407 -4.39 -10.24 18.88
N ASP A 408 -3.52 -10.79 18.03
CA ASP A 408 -2.25 -10.21 17.63
C ASP A 408 -2.11 -10.39 16.11
N ASP A 409 -2.50 -9.37 15.36
CA ASP A 409 -2.68 -9.44 13.89
C ASP A 409 -1.45 -10.04 13.18
N PRO A 410 -1.61 -11.10 12.36
CA PRO A 410 -2.85 -11.69 11.83
C PRO A 410 -3.36 -12.93 12.60
N TYR A 411 -2.83 -13.22 13.79
CA TYR A 411 -3.08 -14.47 14.52
C TYR A 411 -3.97 -14.28 15.77
N LEU A 412 -4.85 -15.25 15.98
CA LEU A 412 -5.60 -15.37 17.22
C LEU A 412 -4.91 -16.38 18.14
N TRP A 413 -4.73 -16.01 19.41
CA TRP A 413 -4.15 -16.85 20.44
C TRP A 413 -5.19 -17.19 21.49
N LYS A 414 -5.17 -18.42 22.02
CA LYS A 414 -6.03 -18.86 23.12
C LYS A 414 -5.19 -19.11 24.37
N LEU A 415 -5.61 -18.54 25.50
CA LEU A 415 -5.13 -18.93 26.81
C LEU A 415 -5.87 -20.19 27.26
N CYS A 416 -5.14 -21.32 27.30
CA CYS A 416 -5.70 -22.60 27.73
C CYS A 416 -5.69 -22.74 29.26
N SER A 417 -6.42 -23.73 29.77
CA SER A 417 -6.56 -23.99 31.22
C SER A 417 -5.24 -24.32 31.92
N ASP A 418 -4.25 -24.80 31.16
CA ASP A 418 -2.88 -25.06 31.61
C ASP A 418 -1.98 -23.83 31.58
N GLN A 419 -2.54 -22.63 31.38
CA GLN A 419 -1.84 -21.35 31.28
C GLN A 419 -0.88 -21.24 30.07
N VAL A 420 -0.96 -22.18 29.13
CA VAL A 420 -0.18 -22.13 27.88
C VAL A 420 -0.99 -21.42 26.81
N ILE A 421 -0.36 -20.48 26.12
CA ILE A 421 -0.96 -19.73 25.02
C ILE A 421 -0.75 -20.51 23.72
N ARG A 422 -1.82 -20.76 22.97
CA ARG A 422 -1.80 -21.57 21.74
C ARG A 422 -2.41 -20.82 20.57
N ARG A 423 -1.81 -20.91 19.39
CA ARG A 423 -2.29 -20.30 18.15
C ARG A 423 -3.55 -21.01 17.67
N CYS A 424 -4.59 -20.23 17.39
CA CYS A 424 -5.82 -20.73 16.80
C CYS A 424 -5.64 -20.97 15.31
N ILE A 425 -6.00 -22.17 14.86
CA ILE A 425 -5.84 -22.60 13.47
C ILE A 425 -7.20 -22.51 12.74
N PRO A 426 -7.23 -21.93 11.53
CA PRO A 426 -8.44 -21.90 10.70
C PRO A 426 -8.72 -23.27 10.08
N ASP A 427 -9.99 -23.52 9.72
CA ASP A 427 -10.44 -24.86 9.31
C ASP A 427 -9.64 -25.46 8.14
N HIS A 428 -9.19 -24.64 7.18
CA HIS A 428 -8.42 -25.10 6.02
C HIS A 428 -7.00 -25.58 6.36
N GLU A 429 -6.44 -25.17 7.50
CA GLU A 429 -5.11 -25.62 7.98
C GLU A 429 -5.22 -26.85 8.90
N THR A 430 -6.41 -27.17 9.42
CA THR A 430 -6.60 -28.24 10.43
C THR A 430 -6.16 -29.63 9.93
N ASP A 431 -6.53 -30.00 8.70
CA ASP A 431 -6.18 -31.30 8.11
C ASP A 431 -4.66 -31.44 7.93
N SER A 432 -3.98 -30.36 7.54
CA SER A 432 -2.52 -30.34 7.36
C SER A 432 -1.79 -30.52 8.69
N VAL A 433 -2.21 -29.79 9.73
CA VAL A 433 -1.65 -29.90 11.09
C VAL A 433 -1.89 -31.28 11.69
N LEU A 434 -3.09 -31.85 11.50
CA LEU A 434 -3.42 -33.20 11.96
C LEU A 434 -2.60 -34.26 11.26
N GLN A 435 -2.48 -34.19 9.92
CA GLN A 435 -1.68 -35.12 9.14
C GLN A 435 -0.21 -35.07 9.57
N PHE A 436 0.33 -33.88 9.83
CA PHE A 436 1.68 -33.72 10.36
C PHE A 436 1.84 -34.36 11.75
N CYS A 437 0.92 -34.10 12.67
CA CYS A 437 1.01 -34.62 14.04
C CYS A 437 0.83 -36.14 14.11
N HIS A 438 0.04 -36.71 13.19
CA HIS A 438 -0.31 -38.13 13.14
C HIS A 438 0.68 -38.98 12.32
N SER A 439 1.04 -38.55 11.11
CA SER A 439 1.74 -39.37 10.11
C SER A 439 3.24 -39.08 9.94
N SER A 440 3.77 -38.00 10.54
CA SER A 440 5.21 -37.73 10.48
C SER A 440 6.02 -38.71 11.36
N ALA A 441 7.34 -38.81 11.13
CA ALA A 441 8.25 -39.67 11.90
C ALA A 441 8.10 -39.58 13.45
N PRO A 442 7.87 -38.41 14.07
CA PRO A 442 7.57 -38.33 15.51
C PRO A 442 6.10 -38.58 15.89
N GLY A 443 5.18 -38.73 14.93
CA GLY A 443 3.72 -38.89 15.12
C GLY A 443 3.27 -40.32 15.32
N GLY A 444 3.95 -41.27 14.67
CA GLY A 444 4.00 -42.69 15.05
C GLY A 444 2.66 -43.41 15.21
N HIS A 445 1.56 -42.90 14.61
CA HIS A 445 0.23 -43.51 14.72
C HIS A 445 -0.21 -43.77 16.18
N LEU A 446 0.11 -42.84 17.08
CA LEU A 446 0.02 -42.99 18.54
C LEU A 446 -1.42 -42.99 19.13
N GLY A 447 -2.45 -43.06 18.28
CA GLY A 447 -3.86 -43.02 18.68
C GLY A 447 -4.40 -41.60 18.94
N VAL A 448 -5.73 -41.52 19.11
CA VAL A 448 -6.48 -40.24 19.14
C VAL A 448 -6.00 -39.28 20.22
N GLN A 449 -5.88 -39.76 21.47
CA GLN A 449 -5.52 -38.94 22.63
C GLN A 449 -4.11 -38.35 22.52
N ARG A 450 -3.14 -39.15 22.05
CA ARG A 450 -1.76 -38.69 21.88
C ARG A 450 -1.62 -37.76 20.68
N THR A 451 -2.36 -38.00 19.61
CA THR A 451 -2.40 -37.11 18.43
C THR A 451 -2.95 -35.74 18.81
N ALA A 452 -4.09 -35.69 19.50
CA ALA A 452 -4.69 -34.45 19.98
C ALA A 452 -3.78 -33.71 20.98
N ARG A 453 -3.15 -34.43 21.91
CA ARG A 453 -2.21 -33.83 22.87
C ARG A 453 -0.98 -33.25 22.19
N LYS A 454 -0.46 -33.93 21.18
CA LYS A 454 0.69 -33.45 20.40
C LYS A 454 0.38 -32.16 19.63
N VAL A 455 -0.84 -32.04 19.07
CA VAL A 455 -1.30 -30.78 18.47
C VAL A 455 -1.24 -29.64 19.49
N LEU A 456 -1.69 -29.89 20.71
CA LEU A 456 -1.62 -28.91 21.81
C LEU A 456 -0.18 -28.61 22.23
N ASP A 457 0.69 -29.62 22.28
CA ASP A 457 2.11 -29.46 22.63
C ASP A 457 2.89 -28.68 21.55
N CYS A 458 2.47 -28.79 20.28
CA CYS A 458 2.97 -27.96 19.18
C CYS A 458 2.44 -26.51 19.22
N GLY A 459 1.63 -26.15 20.21
CA GLY A 459 1.14 -24.79 20.40
C GLY A 459 -0.06 -24.43 19.54
N PHE A 460 -0.81 -25.41 19.01
CA PHE A 460 -1.98 -25.18 18.15
C PHE A 460 -3.30 -25.45 18.88
N TYR A 461 -4.36 -24.74 18.49
CA TYR A 461 -5.69 -24.87 19.07
C TYR A 461 -6.83 -24.72 18.05
N TRP A 462 -7.85 -25.56 18.13
CA TRP A 462 -9.19 -25.32 17.59
C TRP A 462 -10.24 -26.13 18.40
N PRO A 463 -11.55 -25.83 18.32
CA PRO A 463 -12.54 -26.41 19.23
C PRO A 463 -12.74 -27.91 19.06
N THR A 464 -12.52 -28.44 17.86
CA THR A 464 -12.84 -29.83 17.48
C THR A 464 -11.63 -30.76 17.42
N ILE A 465 -10.45 -30.38 17.94
CA ILE A 465 -9.20 -31.16 17.86
C ILE A 465 -9.41 -32.65 18.13
N PHE A 466 -10.08 -33.02 19.23
CA PHE A 466 -10.27 -34.42 19.60
C PHE A 466 -11.18 -35.17 18.62
N LYS A 467 -12.20 -34.51 18.08
CA LYS A 467 -13.11 -35.08 17.09
C LYS A 467 -12.40 -35.29 15.74
N ASP A 468 -11.56 -34.33 15.36
CA ASP A 468 -10.84 -34.39 14.09
C ASP A 468 -9.65 -35.38 14.16
N ALA A 469 -8.98 -35.46 15.32
CA ALA A 469 -8.01 -36.51 15.63
C ALA A 469 -8.65 -37.91 15.65
N TRP A 470 -9.91 -38.03 16.09
CA TRP A 470 -10.64 -39.29 15.99
C TRP A 470 -10.91 -39.65 14.53
N LYS A 471 -11.37 -38.68 13.73
CA LYS A 471 -11.65 -38.89 12.29
C LYS A 471 -10.42 -39.42 11.56
N ILE A 472 -9.26 -38.78 11.71
CA ILE A 472 -8.01 -39.18 11.02
C ILE A 472 -7.48 -40.54 11.49
N CYS A 473 -7.55 -40.85 12.78
CA CYS A 473 -7.16 -42.17 13.29
C CYS A 473 -8.15 -43.26 12.84
N SER A 474 -9.43 -42.93 12.72
CA SER A 474 -10.47 -43.86 12.27
C SER A 474 -10.41 -44.15 10.78
N THR A 475 -9.84 -43.27 9.96
CA THR A 475 -9.66 -43.49 8.51
C THR A 475 -8.28 -44.06 8.17
N CYS A 476 -7.36 -44.11 9.13
CA CYS A 476 -6.01 -44.61 8.91
C CYS A 476 -5.89 -46.13 9.13
N GLU A 477 -5.52 -46.85 8.07
CA GLU A 477 -5.35 -48.30 8.08
C GLU A 477 -4.30 -48.80 9.10
N GLN A 478 -3.21 -48.06 9.32
CA GLN A 478 -2.18 -48.43 10.30
C GLN A 478 -2.68 -48.30 11.74
N CYS A 479 -3.45 -47.25 12.04
CA CYS A 479 -4.09 -47.06 13.34
C CYS A 479 -5.19 -48.10 13.61
N GLN A 480 -5.91 -48.52 12.57
CA GLN A 480 -6.91 -49.58 12.68
C GLN A 480 -6.29 -50.97 12.89
N ARG A 481 -5.16 -51.26 12.24
CA ARG A 481 -4.44 -52.54 12.35
C ARG A 481 -3.72 -52.73 13.70
N ALA A 482 -3.23 -51.65 14.31
CA ALA A 482 -2.54 -51.67 15.60
C ALA A 482 -3.48 -51.68 16.83
N GLY A 483 -4.78 -51.92 16.62
CA GLY A 483 -5.88 -51.54 17.51
C GLY A 483 -5.74 -51.94 18.98
N ASN A 484 -5.89 -50.94 19.85
CA ASN A 484 -6.54 -51.09 21.15
C ASN A 484 -7.69 -50.06 21.20
N THR A 485 -8.93 -50.57 21.11
CA THR A 485 -10.19 -49.94 21.51
C THR A 485 -10.34 -48.41 21.32
N LEU A 486 -11.05 -48.00 20.26
CA LEU A 486 -11.66 -46.68 20.15
C LEU A 486 -12.83 -46.56 21.15
N THR A 487 -12.54 -46.47 22.46
CA THR A 487 -13.55 -46.19 23.48
C THR A 487 -13.66 -44.68 23.70
N TRP A 488 -14.86 -44.14 23.43
CA TRP A 488 -15.30 -42.84 23.92
C TRP A 488 -15.76 -42.98 25.38
N GLN A 489 -15.19 -42.18 26.28
CA GLN A 489 -15.84 -41.72 27.51
C GLN A 489 -15.76 -40.21 27.56
#